data_AF-A0A919YCS7-F1
#
_entry.id   AF-A0A919YCS7-F1
#
_cell.length_a   1.000
_cell.length_b   1.000
_cell.length_c   1.000
_cell.angle_alpha   90.00
_cell.angle_beta   90.00
_cell.angle_gamma   90.00
#
_symmetry.space_group_name_H-M   'P 1'
#
loop_
_entity.id
_entity.type
_entity.pdbx_description
1 polymer ?
#
loop_
_entity_poly.entity_id
_entity_poly.type
_entity_poly.pdbx_seq_one_letter_code
_entity_poly.pdbx_strand_id
1 'polypeptide(L)'
;MTNTIKLEISLTQAIVICLPCDKNDIYSVTNVSLRYIRDENEYDLFVNDYIIEALKSLNNILTKALNCELEIKGNYIEKGVGYFHNIYAHELWTTDNFDVDDPAEDFLVWSTPTEIGNETYIYNIQDHIHLEISPLYKWNSNFPDDESEYQTFEEFMNQHKIIDRIHIKRGTALLWQKVCQELMEIAILNDRK
;
A
#
# COMPACT_ATOMS: atom_id res chain seq x y z
N MET A 1 6.64 -15.65 -19.51
CA MET A 1 5.73 -16.06 -18.43
C MET A 1 6.04 -15.17 -17.26
N THR A 2 5.04 -14.48 -16.69
CA THR A 2 5.24 -13.67 -15.48
C THR A 2 5.20 -14.60 -14.29
N ASN A 3 6.30 -14.69 -13.56
CA ASN A 3 6.33 -15.44 -12.32
C ASN A 3 5.60 -14.62 -11.24
N THR A 4 4.88 -15.29 -10.35
CA THR A 4 4.13 -14.60 -9.30
C THR A 4 4.35 -15.24 -7.95
N ILE A 5 4.35 -14.41 -6.92
CA ILE A 5 4.32 -14.84 -5.52
C ILE A 5 3.04 -14.30 -4.90
N LYS A 6 2.24 -15.19 -4.31
CA LYS A 6 0.97 -14.83 -3.69
C LYS A 6 1.12 -14.74 -2.19
N LEU A 7 0.77 -13.58 -1.65
CA LEU A 7 0.54 -13.34 -0.23
C LEU A 7 -0.97 -13.53 0.01
N GLU A 8 -1.36 -14.76 0.31
CA GLU A 8 -2.77 -15.12 0.46
C GLU A 8 -3.40 -14.48 1.71
N ILE A 9 -4.61 -13.96 1.57
CA ILE A 9 -5.46 -13.45 2.65
C ILE A 9 -6.61 -14.43 2.91
N SER A 10 -7.30 -14.79 1.84
CA SER A 10 -8.46 -15.68 1.82
C SER A 10 -8.52 -16.41 0.47
N LEU A 11 -9.58 -17.20 0.24
CA LEU A 11 -9.77 -17.91 -1.03
C LEU A 11 -9.97 -16.98 -2.23
N THR A 12 -10.44 -15.75 -2.00
CA THR A 12 -10.73 -14.78 -3.07
C THR A 12 -9.91 -13.50 -2.98
N GLN A 13 -9.02 -13.40 -1.98
CA GLN A 13 -8.22 -12.21 -1.75
C GLN A 13 -6.73 -12.56 -1.57
N ALA A 14 -5.87 -11.85 -2.29
CA ALA A 14 -4.42 -11.99 -2.16
C ALA A 14 -3.70 -10.73 -2.64
N ILE A 15 -2.50 -10.49 -2.13
CA ILE A 15 -1.54 -9.59 -2.77
C ILE A 15 -0.63 -10.44 -3.65
N VAL A 16 -0.44 -10.04 -4.90
CA VAL A 16 0.35 -10.74 -5.89
C VAL A 16 1.56 -9.90 -6.24
N ILE A 17 2.76 -10.44 -5.99
CA ILE A 17 4.03 -9.86 -6.42
C ILE A 17 4.32 -10.41 -7.83
N CYS A 18 4.30 -9.53 -8.83
CA CYS A 18 4.60 -9.86 -10.21
C CYS A 18 6.11 -9.72 -10.46
N LEU A 19 6.76 -10.84 -10.77
CA LEU A 19 8.19 -10.93 -11.00
C LEU A 19 8.50 -11.01 -12.51
N PRO A 20 9.49 -10.25 -13.00
CA PRO A 20 9.96 -10.35 -14.38
C PRO A 20 10.92 -11.53 -14.61
N CYS A 21 11.37 -12.19 -13.54
CA CYS A 21 12.34 -13.27 -13.55
C CYS A 21 11.90 -14.42 -12.62
N ASP A 22 12.66 -15.51 -12.59
CA ASP A 22 12.46 -16.59 -11.61
C ASP A 22 12.79 -16.11 -10.19
N LYS A 23 12.12 -16.69 -9.19
CA LYS A 23 12.29 -16.31 -7.76
C LYS A 23 13.77 -16.32 -7.33
N ASN A 24 14.54 -17.27 -7.83
CA ASN A 24 15.95 -17.43 -7.46
C ASN A 24 16.89 -16.42 -8.14
N ASP A 25 16.40 -15.69 -9.15
CA ASP A 25 17.16 -14.72 -9.95
C ASP A 25 16.73 -13.28 -9.62
N ILE A 26 16.12 -13.07 -8.47
CA ILE A 26 15.77 -11.74 -7.95
C ILE A 26 17.04 -11.05 -7.44
N TYR A 27 17.23 -9.80 -7.81
CA TYR A 27 18.22 -8.86 -7.30
C TYR A 27 17.50 -7.71 -6.56
N SER A 28 18.20 -6.92 -5.75
CA SER A 28 17.54 -5.82 -5.02
C SER A 28 16.87 -4.81 -5.95
N VAL A 29 17.48 -4.59 -7.13
CA VAL A 29 17.00 -3.67 -8.17
C VAL A 29 16.05 -4.33 -9.19
N THR A 30 15.59 -5.56 -8.93
CA THR A 30 14.59 -6.18 -9.81
C THR A 30 13.29 -5.38 -9.73
N ASN A 31 12.87 -4.82 -10.86
CA ASN A 31 11.61 -4.09 -10.97
C ASN A 31 10.42 -5.05 -10.86
N VAL A 32 9.50 -4.74 -9.97
CA VAL A 32 8.28 -5.53 -9.73
C VAL A 32 7.05 -4.64 -9.74
N SER A 33 5.90 -5.28 -9.82
CA SER A 33 4.62 -4.64 -9.51
C SER A 33 3.86 -5.51 -8.52
N LEU A 34 3.13 -4.89 -7.60
CA LEU A 34 2.27 -5.58 -6.64
C LEU A 34 0.82 -5.22 -6.94
N ARG A 35 -0.04 -6.23 -6.93
CA ARG A 35 -1.47 -6.07 -7.11
C ARG A 35 -2.25 -6.69 -5.97
N TYR A 36 -3.31 -6.02 -5.56
CA TYR A 36 -4.36 -6.63 -4.76
C TYR A 36 -5.41 -7.26 -5.66
N ILE A 37 -5.71 -8.52 -5.42
CA ILE A 37 -6.77 -9.26 -6.09
C ILE A 37 -7.91 -9.42 -5.10
N ARG A 38 -9.13 -9.05 -5.53
CA ARG A 38 -10.37 -9.26 -4.80
C ARG A 38 -11.45 -9.76 -5.75
N ASP A 39 -11.79 -11.03 -5.61
CA ASP A 39 -12.70 -11.74 -6.51
C ASP A 39 -12.20 -11.65 -7.96
N GLU A 40 -12.89 -10.91 -8.84
CA GLU A 40 -12.49 -10.68 -10.24
C GLU A 40 -11.80 -9.32 -10.46
N ASN A 41 -11.62 -8.51 -9.42
CA ASN A 41 -11.04 -7.17 -9.51
C ASN A 41 -9.54 -7.20 -9.18
N GLU A 42 -8.76 -6.36 -9.88
CA GLU A 42 -7.35 -6.13 -9.60
C GLU A 42 -7.11 -4.63 -9.31
N TYR A 43 -6.28 -4.35 -8.32
CA TYR A 43 -5.87 -3.00 -7.96
C TYR A 43 -4.35 -2.96 -7.84
N ASP A 44 -3.69 -2.06 -8.55
CA ASP A 44 -2.25 -1.84 -8.40
C ASP A 44 -1.97 -1.19 -7.04
N LEU A 45 -0.96 -1.71 -6.33
CA LEU A 45 -0.53 -1.21 -5.02
C LEU A 45 0.88 -0.61 -5.06
N PHE A 46 1.71 -1.10 -5.98
CA PHE A 46 3.10 -0.69 -6.16
C PHE A 46 3.50 -1.02 -7.61
N VAL A 47 4.10 -0.09 -8.33
CA VAL A 47 4.24 -0.22 -9.80
C VAL A 47 5.65 0.09 -10.27
N ASN A 48 6.23 -0.86 -11.01
CA ASN A 48 7.48 -0.74 -11.76
C ASN A 48 8.66 -0.17 -10.96
N ASP A 49 8.83 -0.62 -9.73
CA ASP A 49 9.90 -0.14 -8.85
C ASP A 49 10.59 -1.33 -8.15
N TYR A 50 11.68 -1.06 -7.44
CA TYR A 50 12.58 -2.06 -6.93
C TYR A 50 11.94 -2.93 -5.85
N ILE A 51 12.03 -4.24 -6.04
CA ILE A 51 11.48 -5.24 -5.11
C ILE A 51 11.96 -5.02 -3.67
N ILE A 52 13.20 -4.59 -3.48
CA ILE A 52 13.77 -4.40 -2.15
C ILE A 52 12.99 -3.35 -1.34
N GLU A 53 12.50 -2.30 -2.00
CA GLU A 53 11.72 -1.24 -1.34
C GLU A 53 10.32 -1.74 -1.00
N ALA A 54 9.66 -2.43 -1.93
CA ALA A 54 8.36 -3.06 -1.67
C ALA A 54 8.41 -4.03 -0.48
N LEU A 55 9.45 -4.88 -0.39
CA LEU A 55 9.60 -5.87 0.66
C LEU A 55 9.99 -5.27 2.01
N LYS A 56 10.89 -4.28 2.03
CA LYS A 56 11.29 -3.58 3.26
C LYS A 56 10.12 -2.86 3.90
N SER A 57 9.36 -2.08 3.11
CA SER A 57 8.21 -1.32 3.62
C SER A 57 7.18 -2.26 4.25
N LEU A 58 6.81 -3.33 3.55
CA LEU A 58 5.88 -4.33 4.09
C LEU A 58 6.44 -5.03 5.35
N ASN A 59 7.70 -5.49 5.32
CA ASN A 59 8.29 -6.17 6.47
C ASN A 59 8.37 -5.27 7.71
N ASN A 60 8.72 -3.99 7.54
CA ASN A 60 8.81 -3.02 8.63
C ASN A 60 7.45 -2.77 9.25
N ILE A 61 6.43 -2.47 8.43
CA ILE A 61 5.08 -2.20 8.91
C ILE A 61 4.46 -3.45 9.54
N LEU A 62 4.65 -4.65 8.95
CA LEU A 62 4.21 -5.91 9.55
C LEU A 62 4.87 -6.14 10.92
N THR A 63 6.15 -5.79 11.08
CA THR A 63 6.86 -5.92 12.36
C THR A 63 6.19 -5.06 13.44
N LYS A 64 5.96 -3.78 13.14
CA LYS A 64 5.26 -2.87 14.05
C LYS A 64 3.82 -3.35 14.35
N ALA A 65 3.06 -3.74 13.33
CA ALA A 65 1.69 -4.21 13.47
C ALA A 65 1.57 -5.50 14.30
N LEU A 66 2.52 -6.43 14.12
CA LEU A 66 2.64 -7.65 14.91
C LEU A 66 2.98 -7.37 16.38
N ASN A 67 3.58 -6.22 16.69
CA ASN A 67 3.83 -5.81 18.08
C ASN A 67 2.73 -4.90 18.65
N CYS A 68 1.62 -4.70 17.92
CA CYS A 68 0.55 -3.76 18.27
C CYS A 68 1.02 -2.31 18.42
N GLU A 69 2.05 -1.92 17.66
CA GLU A 69 2.63 -0.57 17.71
C GLU A 69 1.89 0.43 16.81
N LEU A 70 0.91 -0.02 16.01
CA LEU A 70 0.22 0.79 14.99
C LEU A 70 -1.29 0.97 15.29
N GLU A 71 -1.67 1.14 16.55
CA GLU A 71 -3.09 1.27 16.94
C GLU A 71 -3.69 2.62 16.52
N ILE A 72 -4.71 2.57 15.65
CA ILE A 72 -5.51 3.75 15.28
C ILE A 72 -6.70 3.93 16.24
N LYS A 73 -7.13 5.18 16.44
CA LYS A 73 -8.20 5.52 17.40
C LYS A 73 -9.21 6.52 16.82
N GLY A 74 -10.41 6.54 17.40
CA GLY A 74 -11.42 7.55 17.08
C GLY A 74 -11.84 7.53 15.62
N ASN A 75 -11.89 8.71 14.98
CA ASN A 75 -12.47 8.89 13.65
C ASN A 75 -11.75 8.12 12.54
N TYR A 76 -10.48 7.74 12.73
CA TYR A 76 -9.73 6.87 11.80
C TYR A 76 -10.40 5.51 11.60
N ILE A 77 -11.03 4.97 12.66
CA ILE A 77 -11.73 3.69 12.58
C ILE A 77 -12.93 3.78 11.63
N GLU A 78 -13.62 4.92 11.57
CA GLU A 78 -14.81 5.07 10.73
C GLU A 78 -14.46 5.42 9.27
N LYS A 79 -13.54 6.37 9.08
CA LYS A 79 -13.25 6.93 7.76
C LYS A 79 -12.02 6.33 7.06
N GLY A 80 -11.11 5.75 7.83
CA GLY A 80 -9.83 5.21 7.34
C GLY A 80 -8.72 6.23 7.29
N VAL A 81 -7.50 5.70 7.32
CA VAL A 81 -6.27 6.50 7.26
C VAL A 81 -6.20 7.24 5.94
N GLY A 82 -6.54 6.58 4.82
CA GLY A 82 -6.47 7.19 3.49
C GLY A 82 -7.41 8.39 3.32
N TYR A 83 -8.57 8.40 3.98
CA TYR A 83 -9.45 9.56 3.97
C TYR A 83 -8.78 10.80 4.57
N PHE A 84 -8.12 10.64 5.73
CA PHE A 84 -7.43 11.76 6.38
C PHE A 84 -6.14 12.14 5.65
N HIS A 85 -5.43 11.16 5.09
CA HIS A 85 -4.24 11.42 4.30
C HIS A 85 -4.54 12.26 3.06
N ASN A 86 -5.68 12.03 2.38
CA ASN A 86 -6.11 12.89 1.29
C ASN A 86 -6.34 14.35 1.72
N ILE A 87 -6.89 14.59 2.92
CA ILE A 87 -7.07 15.95 3.47
C ILE A 87 -5.71 16.59 3.73
N TYR A 88 -4.82 15.87 4.40
CA TYR A 88 -3.46 16.32 4.68
C TYR A 88 -2.71 16.67 3.39
N ALA A 89 -2.69 15.75 2.42
CA ALA A 89 -1.99 15.94 1.16
C ALA A 89 -2.55 17.14 0.39
N HIS A 90 -3.88 17.31 0.36
CA HIS A 90 -4.49 18.47 -0.30
C HIS A 90 -4.15 19.79 0.40
N GLU A 91 -4.16 19.83 1.74
CA GLU A 91 -3.74 21.02 2.49
C GLU A 91 -2.27 21.35 2.20
N LEU A 92 -1.38 20.36 2.25
CA LEU A 92 0.03 20.53 1.94
C LEU A 92 0.24 21.13 0.54
N TRP A 93 -0.46 20.60 -0.48
CA TRP A 93 -0.36 21.07 -1.86
C TRP A 93 -0.96 22.46 -2.11
N THR A 94 -1.96 22.87 -1.32
CA THR A 94 -2.67 24.14 -1.53
C THR A 94 -2.16 25.28 -0.67
N THR A 95 -1.54 24.98 0.48
CA THR A 95 -1.09 26.01 1.42
C THR A 95 0.41 25.97 1.74
N ASP A 96 1.16 24.97 1.27
CA ASP A 96 2.56 24.73 1.63
C ASP A 96 2.78 24.70 3.16
N ASN A 97 1.78 24.21 3.91
CA ASN A 97 1.82 24.19 5.37
C ASN A 97 2.49 22.90 5.85
N PHE A 98 3.80 22.96 6.07
CA PHE A 98 4.59 21.82 6.57
C PHE A 98 4.43 21.56 8.07
N ASP A 99 3.68 22.40 8.80
CA ASP A 99 3.44 22.24 10.24
C ASP A 99 2.24 21.30 10.52
N VAL A 100 1.61 20.73 9.49
CA VAL A 100 0.53 19.74 9.65
C VAL A 100 1.15 18.34 9.79
N ASP A 101 0.70 17.60 10.80
CA ASP A 101 1.12 16.20 11.00
C ASP A 101 0.50 15.30 9.92
N ASP A 102 1.32 14.47 9.26
CA ASP A 102 0.84 13.47 8.31
C ASP A 102 0.13 12.33 9.06
N PRO A 103 -1.18 12.15 8.86
CA PRO A 103 -1.94 11.09 9.54
C PRO A 103 -1.57 9.67 9.08
N ALA A 104 -0.85 9.52 7.97
CA ALA A 104 -0.48 8.24 7.38
C ALA A 104 0.99 7.84 7.59
N GLU A 105 1.85 8.73 8.10
CA GLU A 105 3.31 8.54 8.16
C GLU A 105 3.72 7.18 8.74
N ASP A 106 3.06 6.76 9.82
CA ASP A 106 3.36 5.51 10.52
C ASP A 106 2.72 4.26 9.90
N PHE A 107 1.75 4.43 9.00
CA PHE A 107 0.87 3.35 8.52
C PHE A 107 1.06 3.03 7.03
N LEU A 108 1.59 3.97 6.26
CA LEU A 108 1.76 3.84 4.80
C LEU A 108 2.74 2.71 4.48
N VAL A 109 2.28 1.79 3.63
CA VAL A 109 3.07 0.65 3.13
C VAL A 109 3.56 0.94 1.72
N TRP A 110 2.63 1.27 0.83
CA TRP A 110 2.90 1.55 -0.57
C TRP A 110 1.97 2.65 -1.07
N SER A 111 2.47 3.42 -2.03
CA SER A 111 1.72 4.41 -2.79
C SER A 111 2.01 4.20 -4.26
N THR A 112 0.98 4.21 -5.10
CA THR A 112 1.15 4.18 -6.54
C THR A 112 1.38 5.58 -7.09
N PRO A 113 1.96 5.72 -8.29
CA PRO A 113 1.91 6.97 -9.02
C PRO A 113 0.50 7.58 -9.07
N THR A 114 0.44 8.90 -9.09
CA THR A 114 -0.81 9.66 -8.92
C THR A 114 -1.84 9.36 -10.01
N GLU A 115 -1.41 9.02 -11.22
CA GLU A 115 -2.27 8.59 -12.33
C GLU A 115 -3.01 7.27 -12.07
N ILE A 116 -2.48 6.40 -11.21
CA ILE A 116 -3.14 5.18 -10.74
C ILE A 116 -3.98 5.49 -9.50
N GLY A 117 -3.38 6.21 -8.54
CA GLY A 117 -4.09 6.82 -7.42
C GLY A 117 -4.60 5.84 -6.36
N ASN A 118 -3.78 4.88 -5.92
CA ASN A 118 -4.06 4.02 -4.77
C ASN A 118 -2.95 4.10 -3.71
N GLU A 119 -3.35 4.00 -2.45
CA GLU A 119 -2.43 3.87 -1.32
C GLU A 119 -2.83 2.71 -0.42
N THR A 120 -1.82 2.05 0.14
CA THR A 120 -1.98 0.88 1.01
C THR A 120 -1.45 1.22 2.39
N TYR A 121 -2.25 0.93 3.41
CA TYR A 121 -1.90 1.14 4.82
C TYR A 121 -2.08 -0.15 5.61
N ILE A 122 -1.29 -0.32 6.66
CA ILE A 122 -1.49 -1.38 7.65
C ILE A 122 -1.45 -0.76 9.05
N TYR A 123 -2.42 -1.15 9.88
CA TYR A 123 -2.57 -0.65 11.25
C TYR A 123 -3.28 -1.66 12.15
N ASN A 124 -3.36 -1.37 13.44
CA ASN A 124 -4.10 -2.14 14.42
C ASN A 124 -5.43 -1.45 14.78
N ILE A 125 -6.50 -2.24 14.90
CA ILE A 125 -7.76 -1.85 15.56
C ILE A 125 -8.04 -2.90 16.62
N GLN A 126 -8.05 -2.50 17.89
CA GLN A 126 -8.28 -3.40 19.02
C GLN A 126 -7.38 -4.64 18.94
N ASP A 127 -6.07 -4.44 18.78
CA ASP A 127 -5.05 -5.49 18.62
C ASP A 127 -5.15 -6.36 17.35
N HIS A 128 -6.11 -6.09 16.46
CA HIS A 128 -6.26 -6.81 15.18
C HIS A 128 -5.60 -6.05 14.04
N ILE A 129 -4.80 -6.74 13.24
CA ILE A 129 -4.09 -6.16 12.10
C ILE A 129 -5.07 -5.97 10.94
N HIS A 130 -5.12 -4.77 10.40
CA HIS A 130 -5.94 -4.44 9.23
C HIS A 130 -5.04 -3.94 8.10
N LEU A 131 -5.40 -4.31 6.88
CA LEU A 131 -4.87 -3.74 5.65
C LEU A 131 -5.97 -2.89 5.02
N GLU A 132 -5.66 -1.64 4.72
CA GLU A 132 -6.55 -0.70 4.04
C GLU A 132 -5.96 -0.36 2.67
N ILE A 133 -6.83 -0.36 1.65
CA ILE A 133 -6.50 0.17 0.32
C ILE A 133 -7.48 1.30 0.06
N SER A 134 -6.97 2.49 -0.17
CA SER A 134 -7.78 3.69 -0.37
C SER A 134 -7.35 4.45 -1.62
N PRO A 135 -8.29 5.11 -2.31
CA PRO A 135 -7.95 5.95 -3.45
C PRO A 135 -7.23 7.23 -2.99
N LEU A 136 -6.32 7.71 -3.82
CA LEU A 136 -5.60 8.97 -3.67
C LEU A 136 -6.16 10.01 -4.65
N TYR A 137 -6.37 11.23 -4.17
CA TYR A 137 -6.82 12.33 -4.99
C TYR A 137 -5.73 12.75 -5.97
N LYS A 138 -5.95 12.45 -7.25
CA LYS A 138 -4.93 12.57 -8.28
C LYS A 138 -4.65 13.99 -8.79
N TRP A 139 -5.56 14.93 -8.57
CA TRP A 139 -5.46 16.26 -9.16
C TRP A 139 -4.63 17.27 -8.33
N ASN A 140 -4.03 16.83 -7.23
CA ASN A 140 -3.04 17.66 -6.50
C ASN A 140 -1.75 17.84 -7.31
N SER A 141 -1.35 16.84 -8.10
CA SER A 141 -0.08 16.82 -8.84
C SER A 141 -0.25 16.43 -10.32
N ASN A 142 -1.48 16.38 -10.81
CA ASN A 142 -1.79 15.98 -12.19
C ASN A 142 -2.80 16.95 -12.82
N PHE A 143 -2.83 16.99 -14.15
CA PHE A 143 -3.74 17.81 -14.94
C PHE A 143 -4.62 16.93 -15.82
N PRO A 144 -5.91 17.24 -15.93
CA PRO A 144 -6.80 16.49 -16.81
C PRO A 144 -6.40 16.66 -18.27
N ASP A 145 -6.36 15.56 -19.03
CA ASP A 145 -6.21 15.63 -20.49
C ASP A 145 -7.46 16.22 -21.15
N ASP A 146 -8.63 16.02 -20.52
CA ASP A 146 -9.92 16.61 -20.86
C ASP A 146 -10.58 17.18 -19.58
N GLU A 147 -11.02 18.45 -19.61
CA GLU A 147 -11.65 19.12 -18.46
C GLU A 147 -12.82 18.34 -17.85
N SER A 148 -13.50 17.49 -18.63
CA SER A 148 -14.59 16.63 -18.13
C SER A 148 -14.14 15.51 -17.19
N GLU A 149 -12.85 15.17 -17.19
CA GLU A 149 -12.26 14.22 -16.24
C GLU A 149 -11.98 14.84 -14.89
N TYR A 150 -11.85 16.17 -14.83
CA TYR A 150 -11.52 16.88 -13.61
C TYR A 150 -12.64 16.70 -12.57
N GLN A 151 -12.21 16.38 -11.35
CA GLN A 151 -13.07 16.31 -10.18
C GLN A 151 -12.47 17.22 -9.12
N THR A 152 -13.29 18.06 -8.49
CA THR A 152 -12.82 18.89 -7.37
C THR A 152 -12.48 18.02 -6.15
N PHE A 153 -11.65 18.55 -5.26
CA PHE A 153 -11.28 17.84 -4.03
C PHE A 153 -12.52 17.58 -3.16
N GLU A 154 -13.43 18.54 -3.06
CA GLU A 154 -14.67 18.41 -2.30
C GLU A 154 -15.58 17.31 -2.88
N GLU A 155 -15.71 17.22 -4.20
CA GLU A 155 -16.48 16.16 -4.86
C GLU A 155 -15.86 14.79 -4.60
N PHE A 156 -14.53 14.68 -4.71
CA PHE A 156 -13.79 13.46 -4.41
C PHE A 156 -14.01 13.02 -2.96
N MET A 157 -13.82 13.92 -1.99
CA MET A 157 -13.96 13.61 -0.57
C MET A 157 -15.41 13.25 -0.18
N ASN A 158 -16.40 13.89 -0.80
CA ASN A 158 -17.81 13.55 -0.58
C ASN A 158 -18.18 12.15 -1.11
N GLN A 159 -17.46 11.67 -2.14
CA GLN A 159 -17.66 10.35 -2.75
C GLN A 159 -16.66 9.30 -2.26
N HIS A 160 -15.67 9.69 -1.45
CA HIS A 160 -14.56 8.86 -1.03
C HIS A 160 -15.05 7.57 -0.37
N LYS A 161 -14.58 6.45 -0.92
CA LYS A 161 -14.79 5.11 -0.37
C LYS A 161 -13.48 4.37 -0.38
N ILE A 162 -13.17 3.77 0.76
CA ILE A 162 -12.09 2.78 0.88
C ILE A 162 -12.37 1.66 -0.12
N ILE A 163 -11.37 1.26 -0.90
CA ILE A 163 -11.46 0.17 -1.87
C ILE A 163 -11.67 -1.15 -1.13
N ASP A 164 -10.82 -1.42 -0.13
CA ASP A 164 -11.07 -2.49 0.82
C ASP A 164 -10.42 -2.24 2.18
N ARG A 165 -11.00 -2.83 3.22
CA ARG A 165 -10.40 -2.92 4.55
C ARG A 165 -10.53 -4.33 5.06
N ILE A 166 -9.38 -4.96 5.28
CA ILE A 166 -9.29 -6.40 5.45
C ILE A 166 -8.64 -6.69 6.78
N HIS A 167 -9.28 -7.52 7.60
CA HIS A 167 -8.64 -8.08 8.78
C HIS A 167 -7.65 -9.17 8.38
N ILE A 168 -6.37 -8.97 8.72
CA ILE A 168 -5.29 -9.91 8.50
C ILE A 168 -5.06 -10.70 9.79
N LYS A 169 -5.27 -12.02 9.74
CA LYS A 169 -4.94 -12.89 10.87
C LYS A 169 -3.45 -12.78 11.18
N ARG A 170 -3.10 -12.74 12.46
CA ARG A 170 -1.71 -12.70 12.91
C ARG A 170 -0.82 -13.77 12.26
N GLY A 171 -1.32 -15.00 12.13
CA GLY A 171 -0.59 -16.09 11.46
C GLY A 171 -0.31 -15.80 9.97
N THR A 172 -1.25 -15.17 9.27
CA THR A 172 -1.08 -14.72 7.88
C THR A 172 -0.02 -13.62 7.79
N ALA A 173 -0.07 -12.62 8.67
CA ALA A 173 0.94 -11.56 8.73
C ALA A 173 2.36 -12.11 8.97
N LEU A 174 2.52 -13.09 9.86
CA LEU A 174 3.80 -13.77 10.08
C LEU A 174 4.31 -14.53 8.84
N LEU A 175 3.40 -15.17 8.08
CA LEU A 175 3.77 -15.84 6.83
C LEU A 175 4.24 -14.84 5.79
N TRP A 176 3.56 -13.70 5.64
CA TRP A 176 3.98 -12.64 4.72
C TRP A 176 5.34 -12.07 5.10
N GLN A 177 5.55 -11.79 6.39
CA GLN A 177 6.84 -11.31 6.91
C GLN A 177 7.98 -12.29 6.57
N LYS A 178 7.73 -13.60 6.73
CA LYS A 178 8.70 -14.64 6.36
C LYS A 178 9.00 -14.65 4.85
N VAL A 179 7.97 -14.49 4.01
CA VAL A 179 8.15 -14.38 2.55
C VAL A 179 8.99 -13.15 2.21
N CYS A 180 8.74 -12.00 2.85
CA CYS A 180 9.55 -10.80 2.66
C CYS A 180 11.02 -11.05 3.02
N GLN A 181 11.28 -11.64 4.17
CA GLN A 181 12.63 -11.95 4.63
C GLN A 181 13.36 -12.91 3.67
N GLU A 182 12.70 -13.99 3.24
CA GLU A 182 13.27 -14.94 2.28
C GLU A 182 13.64 -14.26 0.95
N LEU A 183 12.75 -13.43 0.41
CA LEU A 183 13.00 -12.74 -0.86
C LEU A 183 14.09 -11.69 -0.75
N MET A 184 14.15 -10.94 0.36
CA MET A 184 15.24 -10.00 0.62
C MET A 184 16.59 -10.71 0.76
N GLU A 185 16.64 -11.87 1.44
CA GLU A 185 17.86 -12.67 1.54
C GLU A 185 18.35 -13.16 0.17
N ILE A 186 17.44 -13.66 -0.68
CA ILE A 186 17.77 -14.05 -2.06
C ILE A 186 18.35 -12.85 -2.83
N ALA A 187 17.69 -11.70 -2.79
CA ALA A 187 18.13 -10.48 -3.47
C ALA A 187 19.55 -10.07 -3.03
N ILE A 188 19.78 -9.98 -1.73
CA ILE A 188 21.07 -9.59 -1.15
C ILE A 188 22.19 -10.59 -1.50
N LEU A 189 21.88 -11.89 -1.54
CA LEU A 189 22.84 -12.91 -1.94
C LEU A 189 23.20 -12.80 -3.42
N ASN A 190 22.23 -12.50 -4.28
CA ASN A 190 22.46 -12.32 -5.71
C ASN A 190 23.22 -11.04 -6.03
N ASP A 191 22.96 -9.93 -5.32
CA ASP A 191 23.71 -8.68 -5.49
C ASP A 191 25.22 -8.82 -5.19
N ARG A 192 25.62 -9.85 -4.44
CA ARG A 192 27.02 -10.14 -4.07
C ARG A 192 27.77 -11.02 -5.07
N LYS A 193 27.07 -11.61 -6.05
CA LYS A 193 27.66 -12.48 -7.08
C LYS A 193 28.18 -11.64 -8.23
#